data_AF-A0A5C7LNV6-F1
#
_entry.id   AF-A0A5C7LNV6-F1
#
_cell.length_a   1.000
_cell.length_b   1.000
_cell.length_c   1.000
_cell.angle_alpha   90.00
_cell.angle_beta   90.00
_cell.angle_gamma   90.00
#
_symmetry.space_group_name_H-M   'P 1'
#
loop_
_entity.id
_entity.type
_entity.pdbx_description
1 polymer ?
#
loop_
_entity_poly.entity_id
_entity_poly.type
_entity_poly.pdbx_seq_one_letter_code
_entity_poly.pdbx_strand_id
1 'polypeptide(L)'
;MPEPTLQELITRSKNLRDEAGEYTRLAEEAKRQREEIDQQIIALLEAQGVDSTRTDVATVSVSKVNHPNVEDWDAFANYVVENNATYLFQRRVSAKAVEELIAGGEEVPGVTFFEKKSLNLRSR
;
A
#
# COMPACT_ATOMS: atom_id res chain seq x y z
N MET A 1 32.50 -18.88 -15.34
CA MET A 1 31.04 -19.00 -15.52
C MET A 1 30.69 -18.22 -16.77
N PRO A 2 30.17 -18.84 -17.84
CA PRO A 2 29.76 -18.09 -19.03
C PRO A 2 28.63 -17.12 -18.67
N GLU A 3 28.57 -15.98 -19.37
CA GLU A 3 27.48 -15.02 -19.19
C GLU A 3 26.13 -15.64 -19.63
N PRO A 4 25.06 -15.45 -18.83
CA PRO A 4 23.76 -16.00 -19.18
C PRO A 4 23.20 -15.33 -20.44
N THR A 5 22.56 -16.13 -21.29
CA THR A 5 21.93 -15.62 -22.51
C THR A 5 20.64 -14.86 -22.19
N LEU A 6 20.23 -13.96 -23.10
CA LEU A 6 18.99 -13.18 -22.95
C LEU A 6 17.75 -14.09 -22.79
N GLN A 7 17.70 -15.21 -23.51
CA GLN A 7 16.61 -16.17 -23.44
C GLN A 7 16.53 -16.85 -22.05
N GLU A 8 17.67 -17.21 -21.47
CA GLU A 8 17.74 -17.77 -20.11
C GLU A 8 17.28 -16.73 -19.08
N LEU A 9 17.69 -15.47 -19.22
CA LEU A 9 17.26 -14.38 -18.33
C LEU A 9 15.75 -14.12 -18.40
N ILE A 10 15.17 -14.11 -19.60
CA ILE A 10 13.72 -13.94 -19.79
C ILE A 10 12.96 -15.11 -19.15
N THR A 11 13.41 -16.35 -19.41
CA THR A 11 12.78 -17.56 -18.87
C THR A 11 12.84 -17.57 -17.35
N ARG A 12 14.02 -17.29 -16.78
CA ARG A 12 14.21 -17.19 -15.32
C ARG A 12 13.35 -16.08 -14.72
N SER A 13 13.28 -14.91 -15.36
CA SER A 13 12.45 -13.81 -14.90
C SER A 13 10.95 -14.16 -14.91
N LYS A 14 10.48 -14.88 -15.94
CA LYS A 14 9.10 -15.39 -15.98
C LYS A 14 8.83 -16.37 -14.84
N ASN A 15 9.69 -17.38 -14.65
CA ASN A 15 9.50 -18.39 -13.62
C ASN A 15 9.46 -17.76 -12.21
N LEU A 16 10.36 -16.80 -11.93
CA LEU A 16 10.36 -16.06 -10.67
C LEU A 16 9.08 -15.22 -10.47
N ARG A 17 8.53 -14.64 -11.55
CA ARG A 17 7.25 -13.93 -11.48
C ARG A 17 6.10 -14.88 -11.16
N ASP A 18 6.06 -16.04 -11.80
CA ASP A 18 5.02 -17.05 -11.59
C ASP A 18 5.08 -17.57 -10.14
N GLU A 19 6.29 -17.85 -9.63
CA GLU A 19 6.54 -18.27 -8.24
C GLU A 19 6.12 -17.18 -7.22
N ALA A 20 6.48 -15.92 -7.48
CA ALA A 20 6.05 -14.79 -6.66
C ALA A 20 4.51 -14.63 -6.67
N GLY A 21 3.86 -14.92 -7.79
CA GLY A 21 2.41 -14.95 -7.91
C GLY A 21 1.78 -16.00 -6.99
N GLU A 22 2.32 -17.22 -6.98
CA GLU A 22 1.86 -18.28 -6.08
C GLU A 22 2.07 -17.94 -4.60
N TYR A 23 3.25 -17.41 -4.23
CA TYR A 23 3.48 -16.97 -2.85
C TYR A 23 2.54 -15.85 -2.43
N THR A 24 2.25 -14.91 -3.32
CA THR A 24 1.28 -13.84 -3.06
C THR A 24 -0.10 -14.43 -2.82
N ARG A 25 -0.54 -15.37 -3.64
CA ARG A 25 -1.83 -16.06 -3.47
C ARG A 25 -1.92 -16.79 -2.13
N LEU A 26 -0.88 -17.54 -1.76
CA LEU A 26 -0.81 -18.26 -0.49
C LEU A 26 -0.79 -17.30 0.71
N ALA A 27 -0.07 -16.18 0.60
CA ALA A 27 -0.02 -15.15 1.64
C ALA A 27 -1.39 -14.49 1.83
N GLU A 28 -2.09 -14.15 0.75
CA GLU A 28 -3.45 -13.59 0.82
C GLU A 28 -4.46 -14.59 1.41
N GLU A 29 -4.36 -15.87 1.06
CA GLU A 29 -5.18 -16.93 1.66
C GLU A 29 -4.96 -17.02 3.18
N ALA A 30 -3.72 -17.13 3.62
CA ALA A 30 -3.37 -17.20 5.03
C ALA A 30 -3.78 -15.93 5.78
N LYS A 31 -3.62 -14.75 5.16
CA LYS A 31 -4.05 -13.47 5.72
C LYS A 31 -5.56 -13.43 5.93
N ARG A 32 -6.35 -13.89 4.94
CA ARG A 32 -7.81 -13.95 5.05
C ARG A 32 -8.27 -14.87 6.18
N GLN A 33 -7.70 -16.07 6.26
CA GLN A 33 -8.01 -17.01 7.35
C GLN A 33 -7.64 -16.45 8.73
N ARG A 34 -6.48 -15.76 8.82
CA ARG A 34 -6.07 -15.10 10.05
C ARG A 34 -7.01 -13.96 10.43
N GLU A 35 -7.43 -13.12 9.49
CA GLU A 35 -8.35 -12.02 9.76
C GLU A 35 -9.71 -12.51 10.27
N GLU A 36 -10.23 -13.61 9.72
CA GLU A 36 -11.45 -14.27 10.21
C GLU A 36 -11.29 -14.75 11.66
N ILE A 37 -10.16 -15.38 11.99
CA ILE A 37 -9.85 -15.84 13.35
C ILE A 37 -9.66 -14.64 14.29
N ASP A 38 -8.96 -13.60 13.86
CA ASP A 38 -8.71 -12.39 14.66
C ASP A 38 -10.04 -11.70 15.03
N GLN A 39 -11.01 -11.65 14.11
CA GLN A 39 -12.37 -11.14 14.39
C GLN A 39 -13.12 -12.00 15.42
N GLN A 40 -13.01 -13.33 15.33
CA GLN A 40 -13.61 -14.23 16.33
C GLN A 40 -12.99 -14.04 17.72
N ILE A 41 -11.67 -13.86 17.79
CA ILE A 41 -10.97 -13.59 19.04
C ILE A 41 -11.44 -12.26 19.65
N ILE A 42 -11.53 -11.19 18.84
CA ILE A 42 -12.04 -9.90 19.30
C ILE A 42 -13.46 -10.04 19.86
N ALA A 43 -14.37 -10.70 19.13
CA ALA A 43 -15.75 -10.90 19.57
C ALA A 43 -15.83 -11.68 20.90
N LEU A 44 -14.97 -12.67 21.10
CA LEU A 44 -14.90 -13.44 22.36
C LEU A 44 -14.35 -12.60 23.52
N LEU A 45 -13.32 -11.79 23.27
CA LEU A 45 -12.76 -10.87 24.27
C LEU A 45 -13.81 -9.83 24.70
N GLU A 46 -14.56 -9.27 23.74
CA GLU A 46 -15.68 -8.36 24.01
C GLU A 46 -16.80 -9.03 24.81
N ALA A 47 -17.21 -10.25 24.42
CA ALA A 47 -18.23 -11.02 25.15
C ALA A 47 -17.81 -11.36 26.59
N GLN A 48 -16.51 -11.52 26.84
CA GLN A 48 -15.94 -11.76 28.17
C GLN A 48 -15.64 -10.47 28.94
N GLY A 49 -15.76 -9.30 28.30
CA GLY A 49 -15.48 -8.00 28.91
C GLY A 49 -14.01 -7.80 29.28
N VAL A 50 -13.08 -8.43 28.56
CA VAL A 50 -11.64 -8.33 28.81
C VAL A 50 -10.91 -7.75 27.61
N ASP A 51 -10.02 -6.80 27.83
CA ASP A 51 -9.23 -6.17 26.75
C ASP A 51 -7.95 -6.96 26.41
N SER A 52 -7.56 -7.94 27.24
CA SER A 52 -6.41 -8.80 26.99
C SER A 52 -6.50 -10.15 27.70
N THR A 53 -5.88 -11.17 27.12
CA THR A 53 -5.71 -12.49 27.74
C THR A 53 -4.38 -13.13 27.33
N ARG A 54 -3.83 -13.99 28.19
CA ARG A 54 -2.56 -14.70 27.94
C ARG A 54 -2.81 -16.21 27.91
N THR A 55 -2.27 -16.85 26.89
CA THR A 55 -2.20 -18.31 26.75
C THR A 55 -0.74 -18.77 26.86
N ASP A 56 -0.55 -20.08 26.87
CA ASP A 56 0.75 -20.75 26.76
C ASP A 56 1.44 -20.48 25.41
N VAL A 57 0.66 -20.24 24.34
CA VAL A 57 1.18 -19.97 22.99
C VAL A 57 1.40 -18.48 22.72
N ALA A 58 0.50 -17.61 23.16
CA ALA A 58 0.54 -16.17 22.84
C ALA A 58 -0.23 -15.29 23.85
N THR A 59 0.09 -13.99 23.86
CA THR A 59 -0.72 -12.96 24.54
C THR A 59 -1.50 -12.18 23.49
N VAL A 60 -2.80 -11.99 23.72
CA VAL A 60 -3.68 -11.18 22.85
C VAL A 60 -4.15 -9.96 23.63
N SER A 61 -4.12 -8.80 23.01
CA SER A 61 -4.68 -7.55 23.54
C SER A 61 -5.32 -6.75 22.41
N VAL A 62 -6.50 -6.17 22.66
CA VAL A 62 -7.16 -5.28 21.72
C VAL A 62 -6.72 -3.85 21.99
N SER A 63 -6.24 -3.16 20.96
CA SER A 63 -5.90 -1.73 21.02
C SER A 63 -6.84 -0.93 20.14
N LYS A 64 -7.40 0.15 20.67
CA LYS A 64 -8.25 1.08 19.92
C LYS A 64 -7.42 2.28 19.51
N VAL A 65 -7.16 2.40 18.20
CA VAL A 65 -6.48 3.57 17.62
C VAL A 65 -7.51 4.33 16.79
N ASN A 66 -7.77 5.58 17.16
CA ASN A 66 -8.62 6.45 16.36
C ASN A 66 -7.80 7.01 15.21
N HIS A 67 -8.22 6.70 13.98
CA HIS A 67 -7.67 7.32 12.78
C HIS A 67 -8.53 8.51 12.37
N PRO A 68 -7.94 9.67 12.04
CA PRO A 68 -8.70 10.78 11.50
C PRO A 68 -9.28 10.40 10.15
N ASN A 69 -10.57 10.69 9.95
CA ASN A 69 -11.26 10.58 8.67
C ASN A 69 -11.75 11.97 8.27
N VAL A 70 -11.57 12.34 6.99
CA VAL A 70 -12.04 13.61 6.45
C VAL A 70 -13.40 13.36 5.78
N GLU A 71 -14.46 13.95 6.33
CA GLU A 71 -15.82 13.81 5.80
C GLU A 71 -16.14 14.87 4.74
N ASP A 72 -15.61 16.08 4.89
CA ASP A 72 -15.74 17.19 3.95
C ASP A 72 -14.35 17.68 3.52
N TRP A 73 -13.98 17.33 2.29
CA TRP A 73 -12.68 17.67 1.72
C TRP A 73 -12.56 19.15 1.35
N ASP A 74 -13.65 19.80 0.97
CA ASP A 74 -13.63 21.22 0.57
C ASP A 74 -13.41 22.09 1.81
N ALA A 75 -14.15 21.83 2.89
CA ALA A 75 -13.96 22.52 4.17
C ALA A 75 -12.54 22.29 4.73
N PHE A 76 -12.04 21.06 4.66
CA PHE A 76 -10.69 20.72 5.12
C PHE A 76 -9.60 21.40 4.28
N ALA A 77 -9.71 21.38 2.95
CA ALA A 77 -8.76 22.04 2.07
C ALA A 77 -8.72 23.55 2.30
N ASN A 78 -9.87 24.19 2.45
CA ASN A 78 -9.97 25.62 2.79
C ASN A 78 -9.27 25.93 4.10
N TYR A 79 -9.53 25.14 5.16
CA TYR A 79 -8.85 25.27 6.44
C TYR A 79 -7.32 25.16 6.30
N VAL A 80 -6.83 24.19 5.52
CA VAL A 80 -5.39 24.00 5.32
C VAL A 80 -4.76 25.22 4.64
N VAL A 81 -5.40 25.78 3.62
CA VAL A 81 -4.89 26.95 2.90
C VAL A 81 -4.90 28.19 3.80
N GLU A 82 -6.02 28.46 4.46
CA GLU A 82 -6.18 29.63 5.35
C GLU A 82 -5.17 29.64 6.50
N ASN A 83 -4.85 28.46 7.03
CA ASN A 83 -3.97 28.31 8.19
C ASN A 83 -2.52 27.93 7.83
N ASN A 84 -2.17 27.88 6.54
CA ASN A 84 -0.88 27.36 6.06
C ASN A 84 -0.53 25.97 6.62
N ALA A 85 -1.54 25.14 6.89
CA ALA A 85 -1.41 23.86 7.60
C ALA A 85 -1.08 22.69 6.67
N THR A 86 -0.17 22.90 5.69
CA THR A 86 0.16 21.91 4.66
C THR A 86 0.77 20.61 5.20
N TYR A 87 1.26 20.63 6.45
CA TYR A 87 1.74 19.44 7.17
C TYR A 87 0.63 18.42 7.48
N LEU A 88 -0.65 18.80 7.37
CA LEU A 88 -1.78 17.88 7.50
C LEU A 88 -1.94 16.98 6.27
N PHE A 89 -1.35 17.35 5.13
CA PHE A 89 -1.31 16.51 3.94
C PHE A 89 -0.07 15.61 3.91
N GLN A 90 -0.23 14.43 3.32
CA GLN A 90 0.90 13.58 2.98
C GLN A 90 1.59 14.10 1.71
N ARG A 91 2.92 14.08 1.71
CA ARG A 91 3.72 14.57 0.57
C ARG A 91 3.70 13.54 -0.57
N ARG A 92 2.79 13.73 -1.52
CA ARG A 92 2.77 12.99 -2.78
C ARG A 92 2.31 13.89 -3.92
N VAL A 93 3.07 13.89 -5.01
CA VAL A 93 2.65 14.54 -6.25
C VAL A 93 1.79 13.58 -7.07
N SER A 94 0.71 14.11 -7.66
CA SER A 94 -0.06 13.36 -8.67
C SER A 94 0.64 13.50 -10.01
N ALA A 95 1.37 12.45 -10.43
CA ALA A 95 2.12 12.45 -11.69
C ALA A 95 1.22 12.80 -12.88
N LYS A 96 0.03 12.19 -12.94
CA LYS A 96 -0.95 12.44 -14.01
C LYS A 96 -1.40 13.91 -14.06
N ALA A 97 -1.69 14.52 -12.91
CA ALA A 97 -2.12 15.92 -12.88
C ALA A 97 -1.01 16.86 -13.36
N VAL A 98 0.25 16.60 -12.96
CA VAL A 98 1.39 17.39 -13.43
C VAL A 98 1.63 17.20 -14.92
N GLU A 99 1.51 15.97 -15.43
CA GLU A 99 1.60 15.67 -16.86
C GLU A 99 0.53 16.43 -17.66
N GLU A 100 -0.71 16.47 -17.18
CA GLU A 100 -1.81 17.20 -17.82
C GLU A 100 -1.57 18.72 -17.85
N LEU A 101 -1.08 19.32 -16.76
CA LEU A 101 -0.75 20.75 -16.70
C LEU A 101 0.36 21.11 -17.69
N ILE A 102 1.42 20.31 -17.72
CA ILE A 102 2.56 20.53 -18.63
C ILE A 102 2.16 20.31 -20.09
N ALA A 103 1.32 19.32 -20.37
CA ALA A 103 0.75 19.12 -21.69
C ALA A 103 -0.14 20.29 -22.13
N GLY A 104 -0.80 20.96 -21.17
CA GLY A 104 -1.54 22.21 -21.36
C GLY A 104 -0.66 23.45 -21.56
N GLY A 105 0.67 23.32 -21.44
CA GLY A 105 1.63 24.42 -21.58
C GLY A 105 1.97 25.16 -20.29
N GLU A 106 1.56 24.65 -19.12
CA GLU A 106 1.90 25.23 -17.82
C GLU A 106 3.23 24.69 -17.29
N GLU A 107 4.01 25.55 -16.63
CA GLU A 107 5.19 25.12 -15.88
C GLU A 107 4.82 24.87 -14.42
N VAL A 108 5.19 23.70 -13.89
CA VAL A 108 4.97 23.35 -12.47
C VAL A 108 6.30 23.44 -11.71
N PRO A 109 6.52 24.49 -10.88
CA PRO A 109 7.78 24.69 -10.17
C PRO A 109 8.08 23.55 -9.19
N GLY A 110 9.36 23.19 -9.07
CA GLY A 110 9.83 22.19 -8.11
C GLY A 110 9.56 20.72 -8.50
N VAL A 111 9.06 20.47 -9.71
CA VAL A 111 8.90 19.12 -10.27
C VAL A 111 9.89 18.90 -11.41
N THR A 112 10.57 17.76 -11.39
CA THR A 112 11.43 17.29 -12.49
C THR A 112 10.99 15.90 -12.92
N PHE A 113 11.09 15.62 -14.23
CA PHE A 113 10.81 14.30 -14.76
C PHE A 113 12.09 13.48 -14.81
N PHE A 114 11.98 12.22 -14.40
CA PHE A 114 13.02 11.23 -14.58
C PHE A 114 12.50 10.10 -15.47
N GLU A 115 13.22 9.80 -16.54
CA GLU A 115 12.90 8.68 -17.42
C GLU A 115 13.31 7.37 -16.76
N LYS A 116 12.34 6.66 -16.17
CA LYS A 116 12.54 5.32 -15.65
C LYS A 116 12.35 4.29 -16.77
N LYS A 117 13.43 3.64 -17.20
CA LYS A 117 13.35 2.47 -18.08
C LYS A 117 12.74 1.29 -17.34
N SER A 118 11.55 0.87 -17.76
CA SER A 118 10.85 -0.30 -17.21
C SER A 118 10.84 -1.46 -18.22
N LEU A 119 11.21 -2.66 -17.77
CA LEU A 119 11.05 -3.88 -18.56
C LEU A 119 9.60 -4.38 -18.44
N ASN A 120 8.90 -4.48 -19.57
CA ASN A 120 7.56 -5.05 -19.64
C ASN A 120 7.62 -6.47 -20.21
N LEU A 121 7.41 -7.47 -19.36
CA LEU A 121 7.26 -8.87 -19.77
C LEU A 121 5.76 -9.20 -19.83
N ARG A 122 5.27 -9.65 -20.99
CA ARG A 122 3.89 -10.15 -21.18
C ARG A 122 3.97 -11.61 -21.63
N SER A 123 3.13 -12.48 -21.04
CA SER A 123 2.91 -13.81 -21.57
C SER A 123 2.18 -13.72 -22.91
N ARG A 124 2.52 -14.60 -23.86
CA ARG A 124 1.64 -14.88 -24.99
C ARG A 124 0.57 -15.88 -24.58
#